data_AF-A0A537QEN8-F1
#
_entry.id   AF-A0A537QEN8-F1
#
_cell.length_a   1.000
_cell.length_b   1.000
_cell.length_c   1.000
_cell.angle_alpha   90.00
_cell.angle_beta   90.00
_cell.angle_gamma   90.00
#
_symmetry.space_group_name_H-M   'P 1'
#
loop_
_entity.id
_entity.type
_entity.pdbx_description
1 polymer ?
#
loop_
_entity_poly.entity_id
_entity_poly.type
_entity_poly.pdbx_seq_one_letter_code
_entity_poly.pdbx_strand_id
1 'polypeptide(L)'
;MKTLTVRLPEAVVAEIEAESRRRKVSKSDLVRERLAGTEKSRRRQPALLDAIADIIGSVDRLPRDLSAQTKKYLKSTGYGDKRTR
;
A
#
# COMPACT_ATOMS: atom_id res chain seq x y z
N MET A 1 12.29 -17.74 -18.26
CA MET A 1 13.05 -16.55 -17.81
C MET A 1 13.16 -15.59 -18.99
N LYS A 2 12.90 -14.30 -18.81
CA LYS A 2 13.21 -13.29 -19.82
C LYS A 2 14.57 -12.68 -19.48
N THR A 3 15.42 -12.47 -20.48
CA THR A 3 16.75 -11.89 -20.30
C THR A 3 16.68 -10.40 -20.65
N LEU A 4 17.28 -9.57 -19.78
CA LEU A 4 17.33 -8.13 -19.93
C LEU A 4 18.80 -7.69 -19.75
N THR A 5 19.33 -7.00 -20.74
CA THR A 5 20.70 -6.47 -20.73
C THR A 5 20.64 -4.97 -20.48
N VAL A 6 21.31 -4.50 -19.43
CA VAL A 6 21.31 -3.09 -19.02
C VAL A 6 22.72 -2.65 -18.71
N ARG A 7 23.05 -1.41 -19.06
CA ARG A 7 24.28 -0.74 -18.63
C ARG A 7 24.06 -0.17 -17.23
N LEU A 8 24.90 -0.57 -16.29
CA LEU A 8 24.85 -0.12 -14.90
C LEU A 8 26.10 0.71 -14.56
N PRO A 9 25.99 1.71 -13.68
CA PRO A 9 27.17 2.38 -13.13
C PRO A 9 28.10 1.39 -12.43
N GLU A 10 29.41 1.59 -12.54
CA GLU A 10 30.42 0.68 -11.96
C GLU A 10 30.27 0.51 -10.45
N ALA A 11 29.92 1.58 -9.74
CA ALA A 11 29.67 1.55 -8.30
C ALA A 11 28.59 0.51 -7.92
N VAL A 12 27.49 0.46 -8.67
CA VAL A 12 26.39 -0.49 -8.42
C VAL A 12 26.82 -1.93 -8.69
N VAL A 13 27.65 -2.15 -9.71
CA VAL A 13 28.20 -3.47 -10.00
C VAL A 13 29.12 -3.94 -8.87
N ALA A 14 30.00 -3.07 -8.38
CA ALA A 14 30.90 -3.37 -7.27
C ALA A 14 30.15 -3.75 -5.98
N GLU A 15 29.06 -3.04 -5.66
CA GLU A 15 28.18 -3.37 -4.53
C GLU A 15 27.55 -4.77 -4.69
N ILE A 16 26.99 -5.07 -5.87
CA ILE A 16 26.37 -6.39 -6.15
C ILE A 16 27.40 -7.51 -6.03
N GLU A 17 28.62 -7.29 -6.50
CA GLU A 17 29.70 -8.27 -6.38
C GLU A 17 30.13 -8.51 -4.94
N ALA A 18 30.28 -7.44 -4.16
CA ALA A 18 30.63 -7.53 -2.75
C ALA A 18 29.54 -8.30 -1.98
N GLU A 19 28.28 -8.01 -2.24
CA GLU A 19 27.15 -8.66 -1.58
C GLU A 19 26.96 -10.11 -2.03
N SER A 20 27.15 -10.40 -3.33
CA SER A 20 27.18 -11.76 -3.87
C SER A 20 28.24 -12.62 -3.18
N ARG A 21 29.45 -12.09 -2.98
CA ARG A 21 30.53 -12.79 -2.25
C ARG A 21 30.19 -13.00 -0.78
N ARG A 22 29.64 -11.98 -0.10
CA ARG A 22 29.26 -12.06 1.31
C ARG A 22 28.17 -13.11 1.55
N ARG A 23 27.12 -13.12 0.71
CA ARG A 23 25.97 -14.03 0.87
C ARG A 23 26.14 -15.37 0.17
N LYS A 24 27.17 -15.55 -0.65
CA LYS A 24 27.41 -16.72 -1.51
C LYS A 24 26.23 -17.03 -2.46
N VAL A 25 25.59 -15.98 -2.95
CA VAL A 25 24.44 -16.04 -3.88
C VAL A 25 24.89 -15.51 -5.23
N SER A 26 24.37 -16.04 -6.34
CA SER A 26 24.76 -15.57 -7.67
C SER A 26 24.37 -14.11 -7.88
N LYS A 27 25.15 -13.37 -8.67
CA LYS A 27 24.86 -11.96 -9.00
C LYS A 27 23.44 -11.82 -9.57
N SER A 28 23.04 -12.75 -10.44
CA SER A 28 21.71 -12.75 -11.07
C SER A 28 20.58 -13.09 -10.10
N ASP A 29 20.80 -13.97 -9.11
CA ASP A 29 19.82 -14.24 -8.06
C ASP A 29 19.64 -13.01 -7.17
N LEU A 30 20.73 -12.36 -6.78
CA LEU A 30 20.68 -11.13 -5.98
C LEU A 30 19.97 -9.99 -6.72
N VAL A 31 20.27 -9.80 -8.00
CA VAL A 31 19.58 -8.81 -8.85
C VAL A 31 18.09 -9.14 -8.97
N ARG A 32 17.72 -10.41 -9.19
CA ARG A 32 16.31 -10.84 -9.24
C ARG A 32 15.60 -10.62 -7.91
N GLU A 33 16.23 -10.97 -6.80
CA GLU A 33 15.70 -10.77 -5.44
C GLU A 33 15.47 -9.29 -5.16
N ARG A 34 16.43 -8.42 -5.50
CA ARG A 34 16.32 -6.97 -5.26
C ARG A 34 15.24 -6.32 -6.13
N LEU A 35 15.15 -6.73 -7.40
CA LEU A 35 14.08 -6.29 -8.31
C LEU A 35 12.70 -6.75 -7.81
N ALA A 36 12.56 -8.02 -7.40
CA ALA A 36 11.30 -8.55 -6.87
C ALA A 36 10.95 -7.98 -5.48
N GLY A 37 11.94 -7.70 -4.65
CA GLY A 37 11.80 -7.10 -3.32
C GLY A 37 11.32 -5.65 -3.40
N THR A 38 11.80 -4.89 -4.39
CA THR A 38 11.31 -3.53 -4.69
C THR A 38 9.84 -3.55 -5.10
N GLU A 39 9.44 -4.51 -5.95
CA GLU A 39 8.03 -4.72 -6.30
C GLU A 39 7.17 -5.07 -5.07
N LYS A 40 7.65 -5.95 -4.19
CA LYS A 40 6.93 -6.32 -2.96
C LYS A 40 6.81 -5.13 -2.00
N SER A 41 7.83 -4.31 -1.86
CA SER A 41 7.78 -3.08 -1.04
C SER A 41 6.84 -2.04 -1.63
N ARG A 42 6.83 -1.88 -2.97
CA ARG A 42 5.92 -0.96 -3.67
C ARG A 42 4.46 -1.45 -3.65
N ARG A 43 4.23 -2.77 -3.70
CA ARG A 43 2.91 -3.40 -3.52
C ARG A 43 2.44 -3.45 -2.07
N ARG A 44 3.31 -3.14 -1.10
CA ARG A 44 2.98 -3.18 0.33
C ARG A 44 2.29 -1.93 0.85
N GLN A 45 2.18 -0.89 0.03
CA GLN A 45 1.10 0.08 0.24
C GLN A 45 -0.14 -0.53 -0.41
N PRO A 46 -1.11 -1.05 0.37
CA PRO A 46 -2.38 -1.44 -0.22
C PRO A 46 -2.89 -0.27 -1.04
N ALA A 47 -3.41 -0.55 -2.24
CA ALA A 47 -4.17 0.47 -2.94
C ALA A 47 -5.21 1.02 -1.96
N LEU A 48 -5.45 2.33 -1.93
CA LEU A 48 -6.30 2.97 -0.93
C LEU A 48 -7.65 2.25 -0.72
N LEU A 49 -8.18 1.63 -1.79
CA LEU A 49 -9.38 0.82 -1.74
C LEU A 49 -9.21 -0.51 -1.00
N ASP A 50 -8.09 -1.22 -1.19
CA ASP A 50 -7.76 -2.44 -0.44
C ASP A 50 -7.58 -2.15 1.05
N ALA A 51 -7.08 -0.95 1.38
CA ALA A 51 -6.86 -0.51 2.76
C ALA A 51 -8.17 -0.22 3.54
N ILE A 52 -9.28 0.00 2.83
CA ILE A 52 -10.59 0.37 3.42
C ILE A 52 -11.63 -0.74 3.15
N ALA A 53 -11.27 -1.79 2.42
CA ALA A 53 -12.20 -2.84 1.98
C ALA A 53 -12.88 -3.58 3.14
N ASP A 54 -12.21 -3.74 4.27
CA ASP A 54 -12.73 -4.32 5.51
C ASP A 54 -13.78 -3.43 6.20
N ILE A 55 -13.72 -2.12 5.98
CA ILE A 55 -14.67 -1.14 6.53
C ILE A 55 -15.91 -1.01 5.63
N ILE A 56 -15.80 -1.26 4.33
CA ILE A 56 -16.91 -1.15 3.38
C ILE A 56 -17.98 -2.19 3.73
N GLY A 57 -19.19 -1.73 4.07
CA GLY A 57 -20.30 -2.60 4.44
C GLY A 57 -20.28 -3.10 5.88
N SER A 58 -19.36 -2.63 6.71
CA SER A 58 -19.30 -2.98 8.15
C SER A 58 -20.47 -2.45 8.99
N VAL A 59 -21.27 -1.52 8.45
CA VAL A 59 -22.43 -0.93 9.14
C VAL A 59 -23.71 -1.29 8.42
N ASP A 60 -24.54 -2.09 9.08
CA ASP A 60 -25.83 -2.53 8.57
C ASP A 60 -26.97 -1.55 8.90
N ARG A 61 -28.07 -1.64 8.14
CA ARG A 61 -29.37 -0.98 8.37
C ARG A 61 -29.38 0.56 8.32
N LEU A 62 -28.37 1.17 7.71
CA LEU A 62 -28.37 2.61 7.46
C LEU A 62 -29.18 2.99 6.20
N PRO A 63 -29.80 4.18 6.19
CA PRO A 63 -30.41 4.75 4.99
C PRO A 63 -29.41 4.84 3.82
N ARG A 64 -29.85 4.49 2.60
CA ARG A 64 -29.00 4.50 1.40
C ARG A 64 -28.54 5.90 1.00
N ASP A 65 -29.26 6.93 1.42
CA ASP A 65 -29.01 8.34 1.15
C ASP A 65 -28.27 9.05 2.30
N LEU A 66 -27.75 8.30 3.27
CA LEU A 66 -27.10 8.88 4.45
C LEU A 66 -25.90 9.77 4.10
N SER A 67 -25.12 9.43 3.07
CA SER A 67 -24.03 10.26 2.57
C SER A 67 -24.52 11.60 2.03
N ALA A 68 -25.58 11.58 1.23
CA ALA A 68 -26.17 12.78 0.61
C ALA A 68 -26.95 13.64 1.62
N GLN A 69 -27.58 13.04 2.63
CA GLN A 69 -28.42 13.72 3.63
C GLN A 69 -27.80 13.76 5.03
N THR A 70 -26.46 13.68 5.14
CA THR A 70 -25.72 13.61 6.42
C THR A 70 -26.22 14.61 7.47
N LYS A 71 -26.42 15.87 7.09
CA LYS A 71 -26.88 16.94 7.99
C LYS A 71 -28.28 16.70 8.56
N LYS A 72 -29.20 16.16 7.77
CA LYS A 72 -30.58 15.86 8.20
C LYS A 72 -30.57 14.76 9.25
N TYR A 73 -29.83 13.68 8.99
CA TYR A 73 -29.73 12.55 9.91
C TYR A 73 -29.01 12.93 11.20
N LEU A 74 -27.91 13.70 11.14
CA LEU A 74 -27.23 14.21 12.35
C LEU A 74 -28.16 15.08 13.21
N LYS A 75 -28.94 15.99 12.60
CA LYS A 75 -29.91 16.78 13.38
C LYS A 75 -30.97 15.93 14.06
N SER A 76 -31.43 14.85 13.41
CA SER A 76 -32.43 13.95 14.01
C SER A 76 -31.94 13.21 15.25
N THR A 77 -30.62 13.07 15.43
CA THR A 77 -30.02 12.47 16.63
C THR A 77 -29.73 13.48 17.74
N GLY A 78 -30.16 14.74 17.59
CA GLY A 78 -29.83 15.85 18.52
C GLY A 78 -28.38 16.32 18.41
N TYR A 79 -27.66 15.91 17.36
CA TYR A 79 -26.28 16.37 17.14
C TYR A 79 -26.28 17.85 16.76
N GLY A 80 -25.50 18.65 17.50
CA GLY A 80 -25.37 20.09 17.30
C GLY A 80 -26.33 20.94 18.13
N ASP A 81 -27.18 20.31 18.96
CA ASP A 81 -27.98 21.04 19.93
C ASP A 81 -27.09 21.57 21.07
N LYS A 82 -27.26 22.85 21.40
CA LYS A 82 -26.57 23.44 22.55
C LYS A 82 -27.15 22.81 23.82
N ARG A 83 -26.29 22.21 24.64
CA ARG A 83 -26.68 21.77 25.99
C ARG A 83 -27.24 22.98 26.73
N THR A 84 -28.47 22.85 27.23
CA THR A 84 -29.07 23.80 28.16
C THR A 84 -28.17 23.88 29.40
N ARG A 85 -27.71 25.09 29.72
CA ARG A 85 -26.92 25.38 30.92
C ARG A 85 -27.77 25.24 32.17
#